data_AF-A0A0L7KZC0-F1
#
_entry.id   AF-A0A0L7KZC0-F1
#
_cell.length_a   1.000
_cell.length_b   1.000
_cell.length_c   1.000
_cell.angle_alpha   90.00
_cell.angle_beta   90.00
_cell.angle_gamma   90.00
#
_symmetry.space_group_name_H-M   'P 1'
#
loop_
_entity.id
_entity.type
_entity.pdbx_description
1 polymer ?
#
loop_
_entity_poly.entity_id
_entity_poly.type
_entity_poly.pdbx_seq_one_letter_code
_entity_poly.pdbx_strand_id
1 'polypeptide(L)'
;CKPGYYQCRNKECIELRRRCDGLQDCFDFSDEEECEESDIVELEEEPLPHCAVYEYACELNKSICLPLTARCNMKMDCPGGTDEDGCDFRCTPHGLFACKQQLLCIAMNKLCDGRKDCGDGSDETPDACAIGENLSFS
;
A
#
# COMPACT_ATOMS: atom_id res chain seq x y z
N CYS A 1 -7.90 18.74 -34.17
CA CYS A 1 -7.00 18.93 -32.99
C CYS A 1 -5.64 18.29 -33.27
N LYS A 2 -4.64 18.47 -32.38
CA LYS A 2 -3.34 17.77 -32.49
C LYS A 2 -3.51 16.29 -32.13
N PRO A 3 -2.57 15.40 -32.52
CA PRO A 3 -2.55 14.03 -32.00
C PRO A 3 -2.60 14.02 -30.46
N GLY A 4 -3.43 13.16 -29.87
CA GLY A 4 -3.67 13.11 -28.42
C GLY A 4 -4.78 14.05 -27.90
N TYR A 5 -5.54 14.69 -28.79
CA TYR A 5 -6.67 15.56 -28.44
C TYR A 5 -7.95 15.12 -29.13
N TYR A 6 -9.06 15.14 -28.40
CA TYR A 6 -10.42 14.97 -28.92
C TYR A 6 -10.98 16.31 -29.39
N GLN A 7 -11.74 16.32 -30.49
CA GLN A 7 -12.41 17.51 -30.99
C GLN A 7 -13.89 17.47 -30.61
N CYS A 8 -14.31 18.37 -29.72
CA CYS A 8 -15.71 18.62 -29.38
C CYS A 8 -16.52 19.01 -30.63
N ARG A 9 -17.84 18.82 -30.59
CA ARG A 9 -18.74 19.22 -31.69
C ARG A 9 -18.71 20.74 -31.92
N ASN A 10 -18.55 21.54 -30.88
CA ASN A 10 -18.33 22.99 -30.94
C ASN A 10 -16.95 23.42 -31.51
N LYS A 11 -16.12 22.46 -31.94
CA LYS A 11 -14.77 22.62 -32.51
C LYS A 11 -13.64 22.88 -31.52
N GLU A 12 -13.93 22.97 -30.22
CA GLU A 12 -12.90 23.01 -29.19
C GLU A 12 -12.12 21.69 -29.12
N CYS A 13 -10.91 21.77 -28.58
CA CYS A 13 -10.01 20.63 -28.45
C CYS A 13 -9.71 20.36 -26.97
N ILE A 14 -10.06 19.17 -26.51
CA ILE A 14 -9.73 18.68 -25.16
C ILE A 14 -8.72 17.53 -25.27
N GLU A 15 -8.09 17.17 -24.16
CA GLU A 15 -7.18 16.02 -24.16
C GLU A 15 -7.99 14.73 -24.38
N LEU A 16 -7.43 13.76 -25.09
CA LEU A 16 -8.15 12.52 -25.42
C LEU A 16 -8.61 11.75 -24.17
N ARG A 17 -7.88 11.88 -23.05
CA ARG A 17 -8.24 11.30 -21.73
C ARG A 17 -9.44 11.95 -21.04
N ARG A 18 -9.90 13.10 -21.54
CA ARG A 18 -11.06 13.85 -21.01
C ARG A 18 -12.31 13.59 -21.83
N ARG A 19 -12.29 12.53 -22.65
CA ARG A 19 -13.46 12.04 -23.35
C ARG A 19 -13.99 10.86 -22.54
N CYS A 20 -15.27 10.86 -22.22
CA CYS A 20 -15.93 9.81 -21.45
C CYS A 20 -15.34 9.62 -20.04
N ASP A 21 -14.91 10.72 -19.41
CA ASP A 21 -14.34 10.69 -18.06
C ASP A 21 -15.37 11.03 -16.96
N GLY A 22 -16.63 11.23 -17.36
CA GLY A 22 -17.75 11.56 -16.50
C GLY A 22 -17.83 13.05 -16.13
N LEU A 23 -16.95 13.90 -16.68
CA LEU A 23 -16.94 15.34 -16.47
C LEU A 23 -17.31 16.08 -17.76
N GLN A 24 -17.91 17.27 -17.60
CA GLN A 24 -18.18 18.13 -18.73
C GLN A 24 -16.93 18.99 -19.03
N ASP A 25 -16.10 18.52 -19.95
CA ASP A 25 -14.94 19.23 -20.49
C ASP A 25 -15.25 19.96 -21.80
N CYS A 26 -16.13 19.44 -22.64
CA CYS A 26 -16.70 20.20 -23.75
C CYS A 26 -17.86 21.08 -23.27
N PHE A 27 -17.88 22.35 -23.71
CA PHE A 27 -18.99 23.27 -23.40
C PHE A 27 -20.35 22.73 -23.86
N ASP A 28 -20.37 21.92 -24.91
CA ASP A 28 -21.55 21.29 -25.47
C ASP A 28 -21.76 19.83 -25.02
N PHE A 29 -20.99 19.35 -24.02
CA PHE A 29 -21.07 17.99 -23.45
C PHE A 29 -20.75 16.86 -24.44
N SER A 30 -20.21 17.19 -25.62
CA SER A 30 -19.96 16.21 -26.70
C SER A 30 -18.78 15.25 -26.46
N ASP A 31 -18.04 15.45 -25.38
CA ASP A 31 -17.02 14.56 -24.81
C ASP A 31 -17.61 13.36 -24.06
N GLU A 32 -18.81 13.51 -23.52
CA GLU A 32 -19.50 12.51 -22.70
C GLU A 32 -20.67 11.83 -23.44
N GLU A 33 -20.75 12.04 -24.76
CA GLU A 33 -21.73 11.42 -25.64
C GLU A 33 -21.10 10.23 -26.40
N GLU A 34 -21.88 9.16 -26.60
CA GLU A 34 -21.49 7.99 -27.40
C GLU A 34 -20.22 7.31 -26.89
N CYS A 35 -20.12 7.16 -25.57
CA CYS A 35 -19.04 6.44 -24.89
C CYS A 35 -19.26 4.93 -24.95
N GLU A 36 -18.30 4.20 -25.53
CA GLU A 36 -18.24 2.74 -25.38
C GLU A 36 -17.49 2.37 -24.10
N GLU A 37 -17.68 1.15 -23.57
CA GLU A 37 -16.96 0.68 -22.37
C GLU A 37 -15.43 0.79 -22.52
N SER A 38 -14.90 0.76 -23.75
CA SER A 38 -13.48 0.94 -24.04
C SER A 38 -13.00 2.39 -24.07
N ASP A 39 -13.90 3.38 -24.14
CA ASP A 39 -13.58 4.80 -24.10
C ASP A 39 -13.55 5.35 -22.67
N ILE A 40 -14.13 4.63 -21.70
CA ILE A 40 -14.02 4.93 -20.27
C ILE A 40 -12.58 4.60 -19.87
N VAL A 41 -11.76 5.63 -19.79
CA VAL A 41 -10.53 5.56 -19.01
C VAL A 41 -10.93 5.43 -17.54
N GLU A 42 -11.08 4.19 -17.07
CA GLU A 42 -10.85 3.92 -15.66
C GLU A 42 -9.48 4.54 -15.35
N LEU A 43 -9.49 5.57 -14.49
CA LEU A 43 -8.28 6.22 -13.99
C LEU A 43 -7.29 5.09 -13.70
N GLU A 44 -6.23 4.97 -14.50
CA GLU A 44 -5.12 4.10 -14.14
C GLU A 44 -4.71 4.56 -12.76
N GLU A 45 -5.10 3.80 -11.74
CA GLU A 45 -4.78 4.12 -10.37
C GLU A 45 -3.28 4.34 -10.31
N GLU A 46 -2.92 5.57 -9.93
CA GLU A 46 -1.57 6.03 -9.68
C GLU A 46 -0.70 4.88 -9.14
N PRO A 47 0.53 4.68 -9.66
CA PRO A 47 1.30 3.48 -9.42
C PRO A 47 1.32 3.10 -7.94
N LEU A 48 0.90 1.85 -7.68
CA LEU A 48 1.01 1.16 -6.39
C LEU A 48 2.36 1.46 -5.70
N PRO A 49 2.37 1.50 -4.36
CA PRO A 49 3.17 2.39 -3.51
C PRO A 49 4.67 2.42 -3.80
N HIS A 50 5.30 3.56 -3.48
CA HIS A 50 6.74 3.86 -3.63
C HIS A 50 7.72 2.80 -3.10
N CYS A 51 7.26 1.81 -2.33
CA CYS A 51 8.03 0.67 -1.84
C CYS A 51 7.21 -0.62 -1.98
N ALA A 52 7.90 -1.76 -2.08
CA ALA A 52 7.23 -3.05 -2.16
C ALA A 52 6.39 -3.33 -0.90
N VAL A 53 5.47 -4.29 -0.98
CA VAL A 53 4.49 -4.66 0.08
C VAL A 53 5.14 -5.00 1.44
N TYR A 54 6.44 -5.35 1.47
CA TYR A 54 7.20 -5.64 2.70
C TYR A 54 8.36 -4.68 2.94
N GLU A 55 8.28 -3.52 2.31
CA GLU A 55 9.21 -2.45 2.47
C GLU A 55 8.48 -1.21 2.98
N TYR A 56 9.24 -0.34 3.65
CA TYR A 56 8.76 0.95 4.06
C TYR A 56 9.72 2.03 3.60
N ALA A 57 9.15 3.19 3.31
CA ALA A 57 9.91 4.36 2.94
C ALA A 57 10.43 5.06 4.21
N CYS A 58 11.72 5.36 4.27
CA CYS A 58 12.30 6.14 5.38
C CYS A 58 11.54 7.46 5.58
N GLU A 59 11.43 7.92 6.83
CA GLU A 59 10.65 9.12 7.15
C GLU A 59 11.23 10.39 6.52
N LEU A 60 12.55 10.58 6.64
CA LEU A 60 13.28 11.72 6.10
C LEU A 60 13.59 11.61 4.60
N ASN A 61 13.45 10.42 4.00
CA ASN A 61 13.72 10.22 2.57
C ASN A 61 12.85 9.09 2.00
N LYS A 62 11.75 9.50 1.33
CA LYS A 62 10.75 8.56 0.80
C LYS A 62 11.23 7.75 -0.42
N SER A 63 12.43 8.02 -0.93
CA SER A 63 13.05 7.24 -2.01
C SER A 63 13.86 6.05 -1.51
N ILE A 64 14.06 5.93 -0.19
CA ILE A 64 14.75 4.78 0.41
C ILE A 64 13.71 3.81 0.93
N CYS A 65 13.65 2.64 0.28
CA CYS A 65 12.83 1.52 0.70
C CYS A 65 13.68 0.52 1.46
N LEU A 66 13.25 0.18 2.67
CA LEU A 66 13.91 -0.80 3.53
C LEU A 66 12.92 -1.91 3.86
N PRO A 67 13.38 -3.16 4.04
CA PRO A 67 12.51 -4.23 4.49
C PRO A 67 11.95 -3.89 5.88
N LEU A 68 10.74 -4.32 6.21
CA LEU A 68 10.14 -4.09 7.53
C LEU A 68 11.01 -4.59 8.71
N THR A 69 11.88 -5.58 8.46
CA THR A 69 12.89 -6.08 9.42
C THR A 69 14.01 -5.09 9.74
N ALA A 70 14.14 -4.03 8.96
CA ALA A 70 15.10 -2.95 9.18
C ALA A 70 14.61 -1.91 10.20
N ARG A 71 13.34 -1.99 10.64
CA ARG A 71 12.83 -1.11 11.68
C ARG A 71 13.19 -1.69 13.05
N CYS A 72 13.65 -0.89 14.00
CA CYS A 72 13.94 -1.31 15.38
C CYS A 72 14.85 -2.56 15.46
N ASN A 73 15.87 -2.64 14.61
CA ASN A 73 16.83 -3.75 14.56
C ASN A 73 18.19 -3.39 15.18
N MET A 74 18.28 -2.26 15.89
CA MET A 74 19.50 -1.68 16.49
C MET A 74 20.56 -1.23 15.48
N LYS A 75 20.21 -1.11 14.21
CA LYS A 75 21.06 -0.61 13.14
C LYS A 75 20.39 0.61 12.53
N MET A 76 21.15 1.68 12.34
CA MET A 76 20.65 2.86 11.63
C MET A 76 20.66 2.57 10.12
N ASP A 77 19.55 2.06 9.61
CA ASP A 77 19.32 1.81 8.19
C ASP A 77 18.70 3.03 7.48
N CYS A 78 17.91 3.87 8.17
CA CYS A 78 17.42 5.14 7.63
C CYS A 78 18.37 6.32 7.91
N PRO A 79 18.36 7.37 7.05
CA PRO A 79 19.00 8.63 7.36
C PRO A 79 18.45 9.20 8.67
N GLY A 80 19.35 9.54 9.59
CA GLY A 80 18.96 10.04 10.92
C GLY A 80 18.53 8.95 11.91
N GLY A 81 18.56 7.67 11.54
CA GLY A 81 18.21 6.56 12.43
C GLY A 81 16.72 6.52 12.79
N THR A 82 15.85 7.13 11.98
CA THR A 82 14.40 7.20 12.24
C THR A 82 13.72 5.84 12.23
N ASP A 83 14.36 4.84 11.64
CA ASP A 83 13.98 3.44 11.72
C ASP A 83 14.10 2.84 13.14
N GLU A 84 14.87 3.49 14.01
CA GLU A 84 15.09 3.12 15.41
C GLU A 84 14.36 4.06 16.41
N ASP A 85 13.57 5.01 15.90
CA ASP A 85 12.80 5.94 16.74
C ASP A 85 11.47 5.32 17.19
N GLY A 86 11.12 5.53 18.47
CA GLY A 86 9.84 5.09 19.04
C GLY A 86 9.68 3.57 19.19
N CYS A 87 10.78 2.82 19.20
CA CYS A 87 10.79 1.36 19.33
C CYS A 87 10.47 0.88 20.75
N ASP A 88 9.58 -0.12 20.86
CA ASP A 88 9.43 -0.92 22.08
C ASP A 88 10.28 -2.19 21.96
N PHE A 89 11.49 -2.16 22.53
CA PHE A 89 12.50 -3.20 22.35
C PHE A 89 12.15 -4.57 22.97
N ARG A 90 10.96 -4.74 23.55
CA ARG A 90 10.51 -5.99 24.17
C ARG A 90 10.57 -7.19 23.22
N CYS A 91 10.33 -6.98 21.94
CA CYS A 91 10.46 -8.01 20.90
C CYS A 91 11.35 -7.50 19.76
N THR A 92 12.66 -7.69 19.93
CA THR A 92 13.66 -7.43 18.89
C THR A 92 14.35 -8.70 18.40
N PRO A 93 14.66 -8.80 17.10
CA PRO A 93 14.40 -7.81 16.04
C PRO A 93 12.91 -7.72 15.64
N HIS A 94 12.48 -6.58 15.05
CA HIS A 94 11.12 -6.49 14.49
C HIS A 94 10.91 -7.51 13.36
N GLY A 95 9.67 -7.99 13.26
CA GLY A 95 9.32 -9.20 12.52
C GLY A 95 8.89 -10.36 13.43
N LEU A 96 8.83 -10.12 14.74
CA LEU A 96 8.27 -11.02 15.74
C LEU A 96 6.97 -10.44 16.31
N PHE A 97 5.97 -11.29 16.49
CA PHE A 97 4.73 -10.96 17.19
C PHE A 97 4.94 -11.12 18.70
N ALA A 98 4.62 -10.07 19.46
CA ALA A 98 4.63 -10.11 20.90
C ALA A 98 3.33 -10.76 21.41
N CYS A 99 3.44 -11.89 22.14
CA CYS A 99 2.28 -12.48 22.78
C CYS A 99 1.62 -11.48 23.74
N LYS A 100 0.31 -11.57 23.94
CA LYS A 100 -0.46 -10.62 24.76
C LYS A 100 -0.04 -10.61 26.24
N GLN A 101 0.46 -11.72 26.77
CA GLN A 101 1.12 -11.79 28.09
C GLN A 101 2.60 -11.35 28.10
N GLN A 102 3.11 -10.80 26.98
CA GLN A 102 4.34 -10.01 26.85
C GLN A 102 5.65 -10.66 27.32
N LEU A 103 5.73 -11.99 27.36
CA LEU A 103 6.96 -12.70 27.78
C LEU A 103 7.55 -13.59 26.69
N LEU A 104 6.90 -13.69 25.53
CA LEU A 104 7.34 -14.49 24.40
C LEU A 104 7.09 -13.72 23.10
N CYS A 105 8.09 -13.74 22.23
CA CYS A 105 8.02 -13.21 20.89
C CYS A 105 8.10 -14.40 19.92
N ILE A 106 7.17 -14.49 19.00
CA ILE A 106 7.10 -15.58 18.01
C ILE A 106 7.25 -15.01 16.59
N ALA A 107 7.64 -15.83 15.62
CA ALA A 107 7.74 -15.36 14.23
C ALA A 107 6.34 -15.11 13.64
N MET A 108 6.21 -14.11 12.75
CA MET A 108 4.92 -13.77 12.13
C MET A 108 4.28 -14.94 11.35
N ASN A 109 5.09 -15.87 10.82
CA ASN A 109 4.60 -17.07 10.14
C ASN A 109 4.02 -18.14 11.09
N LYS A 110 4.04 -17.88 12.41
CA LYS A 110 3.37 -18.68 13.44
C LYS A 110 2.05 -18.05 13.88
N LEU A 111 1.67 -16.92 13.27
CA LEU A 111 0.33 -16.37 13.45
C LEU A 111 -0.65 -17.23 12.66
N CYS A 112 -1.64 -17.76 13.37
CA CYS A 112 -2.75 -18.50 12.78
C CYS A 112 -2.30 -19.68 11.92
N ASP A 113 -1.23 -20.35 12.37
CA ASP A 113 -0.75 -21.60 11.77
C ASP A 113 -1.52 -22.82 12.32
N GLY A 114 -2.53 -22.57 13.16
CA GLY A 114 -3.38 -23.58 13.79
C GLY A 114 -2.73 -24.19 15.02
N ARG A 115 -1.65 -23.59 15.54
CA ARG A 115 -0.93 -24.04 16.73
C ARG A 115 -0.79 -22.92 17.73
N LYS A 116 -0.89 -23.28 19.00
CA LYS A 116 -0.69 -22.36 20.11
C LYS A 116 0.81 -22.18 20.38
N ASP A 117 1.47 -21.30 19.65
CA ASP A 117 2.87 -20.90 19.86
C ASP A 117 3.00 -19.84 20.97
N CYS A 118 1.99 -18.99 21.20
CA CYS A 118 1.91 -18.20 22.42
C CYS A 118 1.31 -19.00 23.59
N GLY A 119 1.92 -18.96 24.78
CA GLY A 119 1.41 -19.67 25.96
C GLY A 119 -0.05 -19.31 26.34
N ASP A 120 -0.48 -18.11 25.99
CA ASP A 120 -1.85 -17.61 26.14
C ASP A 120 -2.74 -17.84 24.92
N GLY A 121 -2.18 -18.15 23.75
CA GLY A 121 -2.89 -18.40 22.49
C GLY A 121 -3.27 -17.12 21.76
N SER A 122 -2.60 -16.02 22.11
CA SER A 122 -2.84 -14.72 21.49
C SER A 122 -2.48 -14.70 20.00
N ASP A 123 -1.61 -15.60 19.55
CA ASP A 123 -1.21 -15.84 18.17
C ASP A 123 -2.29 -16.45 17.27
N GLU A 124 -3.32 -17.05 17.87
CA GLU A 124 -4.45 -17.70 17.18
C GLU A 124 -5.75 -16.88 17.31
N THR A 125 -5.65 -15.61 17.72
CA THR A 125 -6.81 -14.72 17.87
C THR A 125 -7.14 -14.01 16.56
N PRO A 126 -8.41 -13.62 16.29
CA PRO A 126 -8.78 -12.92 15.07
C PRO A 126 -7.97 -11.64 14.81
N ASP A 127 -7.63 -10.91 15.87
CA ASP A 127 -6.80 -9.70 15.77
C ASP A 127 -5.35 -10.04 15.35
N ALA A 128 -4.80 -11.16 15.84
CA ALA A 128 -3.49 -11.64 15.45
C ALA A 128 -3.51 -12.30 14.05
N CYS A 129 -4.59 -13.00 13.70
CA CYS A 129 -4.80 -13.53 12.36
C CYS A 129 -4.93 -12.43 11.33
N ALA A 130 -5.58 -11.31 11.61
CA ALA A 130 -5.62 -10.17 10.68
C ALA A 130 -4.21 -9.64 10.36
N ILE A 131 -3.25 -9.84 11.26
CA ILE A 131 -1.83 -9.50 11.04
C ILE A 131 -1.12 -10.59 10.22
N GLY A 132 -1.48 -11.87 10.39
CA GLY A 132 -0.90 -13.02 9.67
C GLY A 132 -1.53 -13.37 8.31
N GLU A 133 -2.81 -13.07 8.09
CA GLU A 133 -3.64 -13.49 6.93
C GLU A 133 -3.40 -12.67 5.65
N ASN A 134 -2.58 -11.62 5.69
CA ASN A 134 -2.05 -10.96 4.48
C ASN A 134 -1.00 -11.82 3.72
N LEU A 135 -0.83 -13.09 4.10
CA LEU A 135 0.14 -14.05 3.55
C LEU A 135 -0.48 -15.31 2.94
N SER A 136 -1.81 -15.44 2.84
CA SER A 136 -2.47 -16.70 2.41
C SER A 136 -3.09 -16.67 0.99
N PHE A 137 -3.12 -15.52 0.30
CA PHE A 137 -3.60 -15.46 -1.08
C PHE A 137 -2.43 -15.33 -2.07
N SER A 138 -1.77 -16.47 -2.32
CA SER A 138 -1.10 -16.74 -3.60
C SER A 138 -2.12 -17.06 -4.69
#